data_AF-A0AAN0JEG0-F1
#
_entry.id   AF-A0AAN0JEG0-F1
#
_cell.length_a   1.000
_cell.length_b   1.000
_cell.length_c   1.000
_cell.angle_alpha   90.00
_cell.angle_beta   90.00
_cell.angle_gamma   90.00
#
_symmetry.space_group_name_H-M   'P 1'
#
loop_
_entity.id
_entity.type
_entity.pdbx_description
1 polymer ?
#
loop_
_entity_poly.entity_id
_entity_poly.type
_entity_poly.pdbx_seq_one_letter_code
_entity_poly.pdbx_strand_id
1 'polypeptide(L)'
;MPALLPLIDISDTEVATLKTTPLLFYFKDRAVPMGLFCAVIVHLLSDSWRITSRQGNYSNFFTLQKTMEGCQIINLTLVEQLDCIEIHCGKTADRVKVKDAVEKSIKDVMEKKNIDDELPILAFYCSCGDARDHKATIKNSTIKEDFIIVNCEKFDDDIEEKSTENCSWLTSKRDIKDEFTKILHIGDLKEIITILQEKEFPFDKWFDFGLRLDVTYNQLQVIKNDMRESHPCLRECLAKWLITGKARYKELIEAVKGIGECAVADAIEHLSTK
;
A
#
# COMPACT_ATOMS: atom_id res chain seq x y z
N MET A 1 30.62 -7.95 12.10
CA MET A 1 29.52 -8.23 13.05
C MET A 1 28.98 -6.90 13.54
N PRO A 2 27.69 -6.61 13.33
CA PRO A 2 27.02 -5.40 13.84
C PRO A 2 27.23 -5.18 15.34
N ALA A 3 27.26 -6.25 16.13
CA ALA A 3 27.48 -6.23 17.59
C ALA A 3 28.87 -5.75 18.06
N LEU A 4 29.83 -5.53 17.15
CA LEU A 4 31.17 -5.03 17.49
C LEU A 4 31.34 -3.53 17.20
N LEU A 5 30.27 -2.86 16.73
CA LEU A 5 30.28 -1.43 16.49
C LEU A 5 30.12 -0.67 17.82
N PRO A 6 30.68 0.55 17.93
CA PRO A 6 30.49 1.37 19.12
C PRO A 6 29.00 1.63 19.38
N LEU A 7 28.60 1.60 20.67
CA LEU A 7 27.33 2.14 21.12
C LEU A 7 27.46 3.68 21.18
N ILE A 8 26.54 4.37 20.52
CA ILE A 8 26.26 5.79 20.79
C ILE A 8 24.77 5.89 21.09
N ASP A 9 24.41 6.78 22.02
CA ASP A 9 23.02 7.20 22.19
C ASP A 9 22.67 8.16 21.02
N ILE A 10 22.27 7.57 19.89
CA ILE A 10 22.09 8.29 18.61
C ILE A 10 20.70 8.95 18.53
N SER A 11 19.88 8.75 19.57
CA SER A 11 18.54 9.32 19.70
C SER A 11 18.55 10.85 19.51
N ASP A 12 19.64 11.53 19.88
CA ASP A 12 19.72 12.99 19.93
C ASP A 12 20.49 13.69 18.80
N THR A 13 21.37 13.03 18.03
CA THR A 13 22.27 13.75 17.09
C THR A 13 22.13 13.38 15.61
N GLU A 14 22.11 12.10 15.24
CA GLU A 14 21.94 11.72 13.82
C GLU A 14 20.48 11.42 13.47
N VAL A 15 19.71 10.80 14.38
CA VAL A 15 18.26 10.56 14.18
C VAL A 15 17.48 11.88 14.11
N ALA A 16 17.96 12.93 14.79
CA ALA A 16 17.40 14.28 14.71
C ALA A 16 17.49 14.90 13.30
N THR A 17 18.36 14.38 12.41
CA THR A 17 18.51 14.87 11.03
C THR A 17 17.66 14.11 10.01
N LEU A 18 17.06 12.98 10.39
CA LEU A 18 16.17 12.21 9.52
C LEU A 18 14.81 12.91 9.43
N LYS A 19 14.63 13.70 8.37
CA LYS A 19 13.42 14.50 8.09
C LYS A 19 12.15 13.68 7.75
N THR A 20 12.15 12.37 7.98
CA THR A 20 11.07 11.47 7.54
C THR A 20 10.42 10.82 8.74
N THR A 21 9.09 10.72 8.76
CA THR A 21 8.38 9.98 9.80
C THR A 21 8.71 8.48 9.69
N PRO A 22 9.24 7.87 10.77
CA PRO A 22 9.54 6.45 10.76
C PRO A 22 8.27 5.60 10.85
N LEU A 23 8.35 4.37 10.33
CA LEU A 23 7.46 3.29 10.74
C LEU A 23 8.13 2.51 11.87
N LEU A 24 7.37 2.12 12.88
CA LEU A 24 7.86 1.41 14.06
C LEU A 24 7.44 -0.06 14.01
N PHE A 25 8.38 -0.97 14.22
CA PHE A 25 8.10 -2.33 14.66
C PHE A 25 8.14 -2.35 16.19
N TYR A 26 6.97 -2.20 16.80
CA TYR A 26 6.80 -1.97 18.23
C TYR A 26 6.58 -3.28 19.01
N PHE A 27 7.43 -3.50 20.02
CA PHE A 27 7.32 -4.61 20.96
C PHE A 27 6.54 -4.12 22.18
N LYS A 28 5.21 -4.24 22.11
CA LYS A 28 4.34 -3.70 23.16
C LYS A 28 4.66 -4.30 24.52
N ASP A 29 4.79 -3.42 25.52
CA ASP A 29 5.08 -3.76 26.92
C ASP A 29 6.40 -4.53 27.16
N ARG A 30 7.34 -4.52 26.19
CA ARG A 30 8.64 -5.20 26.34
C ARG A 30 9.76 -4.57 25.52
N ALA A 31 11.00 -4.93 25.84
CA ALA A 31 12.16 -4.48 25.09
C ALA A 31 12.36 -5.29 23.79
N VAL A 32 13.06 -4.71 22.82
CA VAL A 32 13.51 -5.43 21.62
C VAL A 32 14.35 -6.65 22.05
N PRO A 33 14.03 -7.87 21.59
CA PRO A 33 14.77 -9.06 21.98
C PRO A 33 16.27 -8.94 21.68
N MET A 34 17.10 -9.30 22.65
CA MET A 34 18.55 -9.10 22.57
C MET A 34 19.14 -9.77 21.32
N GLY A 35 19.84 -8.97 20.50
CA GLY A 35 20.48 -9.44 19.28
C GLY A 35 19.54 -9.71 18.10
N LEU A 36 18.25 -9.38 18.22
CA LEU A 36 17.28 -9.41 17.12
C LEU A 36 17.68 -8.39 16.05
N PHE A 37 17.93 -7.14 16.43
CA PHE A 37 18.32 -6.09 15.49
C PHE A 37 19.52 -6.50 14.63
N CYS A 38 20.61 -6.94 15.27
CA CYS A 38 21.79 -7.44 14.59
C CYS A 38 21.48 -8.60 13.62
N ALA A 39 20.59 -9.51 14.00
CA ALA A 39 20.22 -10.64 13.16
C ALA A 39 19.35 -10.22 11.96
N VAL A 40 18.45 -9.25 12.14
CA VAL A 40 17.67 -8.65 11.05
C VAL A 40 18.61 -7.98 10.03
N ILE A 41 19.62 -7.23 10.48
CA ILE A 41 20.62 -6.65 9.58
C ILE A 41 21.33 -7.75 8.78
N VAL A 42 21.79 -8.82 9.42
CA VAL A 42 22.46 -9.95 8.72
C VAL A 42 21.51 -10.63 7.72
N HIS A 43 20.23 -10.76 8.06
CA HIS A 43 19.22 -11.31 7.17
C HIS A 43 19.04 -10.44 5.92
N LEU A 44 18.89 -9.12 6.09
CA LEU A 44 18.79 -8.16 4.99
C LEU A 44 20.03 -8.18 4.09
N LEU A 45 21.23 -8.22 4.66
CA LEU A 45 22.47 -8.32 3.88
C LEU A 45 22.53 -9.62 3.05
N SER A 46 21.95 -10.71 3.57
CA SER A 46 21.83 -11.97 2.83
C SER A 46 20.82 -11.85 1.68
N ASP A 47 19.81 -10.99 1.82
CA ASP A 47 18.84 -10.63 0.77
C ASP A 47 19.34 -9.45 -0.12
N SER A 48 20.63 -9.44 -0.44
CA SER A 48 21.26 -8.50 -1.38
C SER A 48 21.23 -7.01 -0.99
N TRP A 49 20.83 -6.67 0.24
CA TRP A 49 21.05 -5.32 0.76
C TRP A 49 22.54 -5.09 1.02
N ARG A 50 22.98 -3.84 0.91
CA ARG A 50 24.39 -3.44 1.07
C ARG A 50 24.48 -2.26 2.00
N ILE A 51 25.51 -2.22 2.83
CA ILE A 51 25.80 -1.09 3.71
C ILE A 51 26.24 0.11 2.85
N THR A 52 25.63 1.28 3.04
CA THR A 52 25.88 2.50 2.25
C THR A 52 27.13 3.26 2.68
N SER A 53 27.42 3.37 3.98
CA SER A 53 28.64 4.00 4.52
C SER A 53 29.25 3.16 5.65
N ARG A 54 30.58 3.17 5.81
CA ARG A 54 31.25 2.60 7.00
C ARG A 54 31.47 3.63 8.12
N GLN A 55 31.29 4.91 7.82
CA GLN A 55 31.29 6.01 8.79
C GLN A 55 29.82 6.26 9.18
N GLY A 56 29.51 6.16 10.48
CA GLY A 56 28.16 6.40 11.01
C GLY A 56 27.24 5.18 11.15
N ASN A 57 27.74 3.93 11.10
CA ASN A 57 26.95 2.80 11.60
C ASN A 57 27.36 2.47 13.04
N TYR A 58 26.37 2.16 13.85
CA TYR A 58 26.51 1.85 15.27
C TYR A 58 25.77 0.55 15.58
N SER A 59 25.94 0.01 16.78
CA SER A 59 25.29 -1.25 17.15
C SER A 59 23.76 -1.19 17.05
N ASN A 60 23.17 0.00 17.20
CA ASN A 60 21.74 0.32 17.16
C ASN A 60 21.34 1.16 15.92
N PHE A 61 22.22 1.39 14.94
CA PHE A 61 21.91 2.23 13.78
C PHE A 61 22.61 1.73 12.52
N PHE A 62 21.84 1.51 11.45
CA PHE A 62 22.38 1.06 10.17
C PHE A 62 21.70 1.74 8.98
N THR A 63 22.49 2.14 7.99
CA THR A 63 21.96 2.52 6.67
C THR A 63 22.33 1.48 5.61
N LEU A 64 21.31 0.99 4.92
CA LEU A 64 21.36 -0.03 3.89
C LEU A 64 20.81 0.50 2.57
N GLN A 65 21.29 -0.05 1.46
CA GLN A 65 20.78 0.17 0.12
C GLN A 65 20.56 -1.13 -0.63
N LYS A 66 19.57 -1.16 -1.51
CA LYS A 66 19.35 -2.27 -2.44
C LYS A 66 19.16 -1.73 -3.85
N THR A 67 19.89 -2.31 -4.80
CA THR A 67 19.73 -2.03 -6.23
C THR A 67 18.66 -2.95 -6.78
N MET A 68 17.59 -2.37 -7.30
CA MET A 68 16.48 -3.07 -7.93
C MET A 68 16.67 -3.16 -9.45
N GLU A 69 15.82 -3.96 -10.10
CA GLU A 69 15.73 -4.01 -11.56
C GLU A 69 15.51 -2.59 -12.14
N GLY A 70 16.19 -2.29 -13.25
CA GLY A 70 16.17 -0.95 -13.86
C GLY A 70 17.08 0.08 -13.17
N CYS A 71 18.06 -0.34 -12.38
CA CYS A 71 19.01 0.53 -11.66
C CYS A 71 18.36 1.48 -10.62
N GLN A 72 17.14 1.18 -10.17
CA GLN A 72 16.51 1.93 -9.09
C GLN A 72 17.20 1.58 -7.76
N ILE A 73 17.67 2.60 -7.02
CA ILE A 73 18.28 2.42 -5.69
C ILE A 73 17.26 2.76 -4.61
N ILE A 74 17.03 1.80 -3.71
CA ILE A 74 16.24 1.93 -2.49
C ILE A 74 17.20 2.13 -1.32
N ASN A 75 16.92 3.11 -0.46
CA ASN A 75 17.66 3.37 0.77
C ASN A 75 16.76 3.09 1.99
N LEU A 76 17.32 2.44 2.98
CA LEU A 76 16.69 2.07 4.25
C LEU A 76 17.63 2.46 5.39
N THR A 77 17.11 3.15 6.39
CA THR A 77 17.81 3.36 7.67
C THR A 77 17.03 2.65 8.77
N LEU A 78 17.72 1.85 9.57
CA LEU A 78 17.15 1.19 10.74
C LEU A 78 17.77 1.74 12.03
N VAL A 79 16.94 1.94 13.05
CA VAL A 79 17.36 2.37 14.39
C VAL A 79 16.73 1.45 15.43
N GLU A 80 17.53 0.87 16.31
CA GLU A 80 17.05 0.12 17.48
C GLU A 80 16.84 1.08 18.64
N GLN A 81 15.62 1.09 19.16
CA GLN A 81 15.23 1.74 20.42
C GLN A 81 14.96 0.67 21.49
N LEU A 82 14.64 1.11 22.70
CA LEU A 82 14.37 0.20 23.83
C LEU A 82 13.29 -0.83 23.49
N ASP A 83 12.16 -0.39 22.94
CA ASP A 83 10.95 -1.19 22.73
C ASP A 83 10.48 -1.20 21.26
N CYS A 84 11.26 -0.65 20.33
CA CYS A 84 10.92 -0.71 18.91
C CYS A 84 12.14 -0.68 18.00
N ILE A 85 11.94 -1.15 16.77
CA ILE A 85 12.87 -0.92 15.67
C ILE A 85 12.23 0.11 14.74
N GLU A 86 12.86 1.27 14.61
CA GLU A 86 12.45 2.31 13.67
C GLU A 86 13.00 2.01 12.28
N ILE A 87 12.19 2.25 11.25
CA ILE A 87 12.65 2.26 9.87
C ILE A 87 12.34 3.59 9.20
N HIS A 88 13.32 4.13 8.47
CA HIS A 88 13.19 5.36 7.70
C HIS A 88 13.46 5.10 6.22
N CYS A 89 12.62 5.69 5.37
CA CYS A 89 12.81 5.70 3.92
C CYS A 89 12.36 7.05 3.36
N GLY A 90 13.30 7.77 2.73
CA GLY A 90 13.06 9.10 2.17
C GLY A 90 12.20 9.12 0.92
N LYS A 91 12.10 8.01 0.18
CA LYS A 91 11.27 7.91 -1.02
C LYS A 91 9.97 7.19 -0.67
N THR A 92 8.85 7.92 -0.68
CA THR A 92 7.51 7.36 -0.41
C THR A 92 7.17 6.17 -1.30
N ALA A 93 7.58 6.20 -2.58
CA ALA A 93 7.36 5.10 -3.53
C ALA A 93 8.08 3.78 -3.19
N ASP A 94 9.05 3.81 -2.27
CA ASP A 94 9.84 2.65 -1.86
C ASP A 94 9.46 2.13 -0.46
N ARG A 95 8.64 2.87 0.30
CA ARG A 95 8.30 2.59 1.70
C ARG A 95 7.69 1.22 1.93
N VAL A 96 6.72 0.81 1.10
CA VAL A 96 6.11 -0.52 1.21
C VAL A 96 7.13 -1.64 1.01
N LYS A 97 8.00 -1.51 0.00
CA LYS A 97 9.06 -2.51 -0.25
C LYS A 97 10.04 -2.59 0.92
N VAL A 98 10.38 -1.44 1.50
CA VAL A 98 11.25 -1.37 2.68
C VAL A 98 10.57 -2.03 3.88
N LYS A 99 9.32 -1.67 4.17
CA LYS A 99 8.49 -2.28 5.21
C LYS A 99 8.47 -3.79 5.06
N ASP A 100 8.07 -4.30 3.91
CA ASP A 100 7.86 -5.74 3.70
C ASP A 100 9.18 -6.52 3.80
N ALA A 101 10.29 -5.94 3.34
CA ALA A 101 11.61 -6.56 3.47
C ALA A 101 12.05 -6.68 4.94
N VAL A 102 11.80 -5.65 5.76
CA VAL A 102 12.12 -5.66 7.19
C VAL A 102 11.17 -6.57 7.95
N GLU A 103 9.86 -6.49 7.69
CA GLU A 103 8.83 -7.32 8.31
C GLU A 103 9.11 -8.81 8.07
N LYS A 104 9.40 -9.18 6.82
CA LYS A 104 9.82 -10.55 6.47
C LYS A 104 11.08 -10.95 7.23
N SER A 105 12.08 -10.07 7.28
CA SER A 105 13.34 -10.37 7.97
C SER A 105 13.17 -10.58 9.47
N ILE A 106 12.28 -9.82 10.11
CA ILE A 106 11.94 -10.01 11.53
C ILE A 106 11.27 -11.37 11.72
N LYS A 107 10.23 -11.69 10.94
CA LYS A 107 9.52 -12.98 11.01
C LYS A 107 10.48 -14.16 10.82
N ASP A 108 11.27 -14.14 9.75
CA ASP A 108 12.22 -15.21 9.42
C ASP A 108 13.27 -15.39 10.54
N VAL A 109 13.74 -14.31 11.16
CA VAL A 109 14.74 -14.36 12.24
C VAL A 109 14.13 -14.88 13.55
N MET A 110 12.93 -14.42 13.91
CA MET A 110 12.24 -14.85 15.14
C MET A 110 11.88 -16.34 15.08
N GLU A 111 11.37 -16.81 13.93
CA GLU A 111 11.09 -18.23 13.68
C GLU A 111 12.36 -19.07 13.75
N LYS A 112 13.43 -18.69 13.04
CA LYS A 112 14.69 -19.47 13.01
C LYS A 112 15.41 -19.53 14.35
N LYS A 113 15.27 -18.49 15.18
CA LYS A 113 15.94 -18.41 16.49
C LYS A 113 15.09 -18.99 17.62
N ASN A 114 13.90 -19.54 17.34
CA ASN A 114 12.93 -19.98 18.34
C ASN A 114 12.73 -18.91 19.43
N ILE A 115 12.63 -17.65 19.01
CA ILE A 115 12.27 -16.57 19.93
C ILE A 115 10.77 -16.73 20.17
N ASP A 116 10.41 -17.34 21.30
CA ASP A 116 9.03 -17.53 21.75
C ASP A 116 8.48 -16.21 22.29
N ASP A 117 8.35 -15.24 21.38
CA ASP A 117 7.92 -13.89 21.66
C ASP A 117 6.95 -13.44 20.57
N GLU A 118 5.99 -12.59 20.91
CA GLU A 118 4.99 -12.16 19.93
C GLU A 118 5.66 -11.32 18.82
N LEU A 119 5.12 -11.35 17.61
CA LEU A 119 5.62 -10.47 16.56
C LEU A 119 5.40 -9.00 16.92
N PRO A 120 6.32 -8.09 16.54
CA PRO A 120 6.11 -6.67 16.78
C PRO A 120 4.90 -6.14 16.01
N ILE A 121 4.20 -5.21 16.64
CA ILE A 121 3.03 -4.52 16.09
C ILE A 121 3.51 -3.32 15.30
N LEU A 122 2.90 -3.04 14.15
CA LEU A 122 3.21 -1.81 13.42
C LEU A 122 2.63 -0.60 14.16
N ALA A 123 3.44 0.44 14.32
CA ALA A 123 3.06 1.66 15.02
C ALA A 123 3.71 2.92 14.42
N PHE A 124 3.20 4.07 14.84
CA PHE A 124 3.79 5.39 14.61
C PHE A 124 3.95 6.12 15.94
N TYR A 125 4.76 7.18 15.98
CA TYR A 125 4.74 8.10 17.11
C TYR A 125 3.44 8.91 17.11
N CYS A 126 2.69 8.88 18.22
CA CYS A 126 1.45 9.64 18.34
C CYS A 126 1.76 11.14 18.38
N SER A 127 0.93 11.94 17.69
CA SER A 127 0.97 13.40 17.77
C SER A 127 0.38 13.97 19.06
N CYS A 128 -0.13 13.12 19.96
CA CYS A 128 -0.96 13.49 21.10
C CYS A 128 -0.18 13.77 22.40
N GLY A 129 1.15 13.93 22.34
CA GLY A 129 1.99 14.32 23.47
C GLY A 129 3.43 14.67 23.06
N ASP A 130 4.22 15.18 24.02
CA ASP A 130 5.63 15.53 23.80
C ASP A 130 6.48 14.33 23.34
N ALA A 131 7.27 14.58 22.31
CA ALA A 131 8.50 13.89 21.91
C ALA A 131 8.57 12.35 22.11
N ARG A 132 8.20 11.58 21.08
CA ARG A 132 8.58 10.15 20.84
C ARG A 132 8.24 9.11 21.92
N ASP A 133 7.78 9.50 23.09
CA ASP A 133 7.45 8.56 24.18
C ASP A 133 6.12 7.84 23.95
N HIS A 134 5.30 8.36 23.04
CA HIS A 134 3.96 7.85 22.80
C HIS A 134 3.85 7.18 21.44
N LYS A 135 3.45 5.91 21.43
CA LYS A 135 3.20 5.13 20.21
C LYS A 135 1.71 4.93 19.96
N ALA A 136 1.34 4.94 18.69
CA ALA A 136 -0.01 4.67 18.20
C ALA A 136 0.04 3.39 17.35
N THR A 137 -0.66 2.35 17.81
CA THR A 137 -0.66 1.03 17.15
C THR A 137 -1.68 0.98 16.03
N ILE A 138 -1.34 0.30 14.93
CA ILE A 138 -2.24 0.20 13.78
C ILE A 138 -3.22 -0.96 14.05
N LYS A 139 -4.51 -0.66 14.23
CA LYS A 139 -5.54 -1.65 14.60
C LYS A 139 -6.14 -2.39 13.41
N ASN A 140 -6.45 -1.68 12.33
CA ASN A 140 -7.06 -2.25 11.13
C ASN A 140 -6.63 -1.44 9.92
N SER A 141 -6.06 -2.10 8.92
CA SER A 141 -5.85 -1.57 7.58
C SER A 141 -7.17 -1.52 6.82
N THR A 142 -8.21 -0.89 7.38
CA THR A 142 -9.31 -0.37 6.54
C THR A 142 -8.78 0.89 5.89
N ILE A 143 -7.89 0.69 4.92
CA ILE A 143 -7.35 1.74 4.07
C ILE A 143 -8.49 2.10 3.11
N LYS A 144 -9.46 2.85 3.63
CA LYS A 144 -10.36 3.61 2.79
C LYS A 144 -9.70 4.97 2.65
N GLU A 145 -9.51 5.43 1.41
CA GLU A 145 -9.31 6.84 1.07
C GLU A 145 -8.33 7.61 2.00
N ASP A 146 -7.06 7.24 1.98
CA ASP A 146 -5.95 8.02 2.57
C ASP A 146 -5.95 8.22 4.11
N PHE A 147 -6.74 7.46 4.87
CA PHE A 147 -6.66 7.48 6.35
C PHE A 147 -6.26 6.12 6.94
N ILE A 148 -5.56 6.17 8.07
CA ILE A 148 -5.26 5.00 8.92
C ILE A 148 -5.97 5.15 10.26
N ILE A 149 -6.48 4.02 10.77
CA ILE A 149 -7.02 3.97 12.13
C ILE A 149 -5.90 3.52 13.05
N VAL A 150 -5.49 4.43 13.93
CA VAL A 150 -4.47 4.17 14.94
C VAL A 150 -5.11 4.18 16.32
N ASN A 151 -4.74 3.23 17.16
CA ASN A 151 -5.09 3.26 18.57
C ASN A 151 -3.97 3.92 19.36
N CYS A 152 -4.31 5.01 20.01
CA CYS A 152 -3.45 5.71 20.92
C CYS A 152 -3.53 5.06 22.32
N GLU A 153 -2.39 4.60 22.83
CA GLU A 153 -2.33 3.90 24.13
C GLU A 153 -2.78 4.75 25.34
N LYS A 154 -2.79 6.09 25.26
CA LYS A 154 -3.26 6.95 26.36
C LYS A 154 -4.77 7.13 26.40
N PHE A 155 -5.41 7.14 25.24
CA PHE A 155 -6.82 7.49 25.13
C PHE A 155 -7.71 6.25 24.95
N ASP A 156 -7.12 5.11 24.58
CA ASP A 156 -7.84 3.89 24.15
C ASP A 156 -8.99 4.20 23.16
N ASP A 157 -8.79 5.28 22.40
CA ASP A 157 -9.71 5.80 21.41
C ASP A 157 -9.11 5.56 20.04
N ASP A 158 -9.95 5.12 19.12
CA ASP A 158 -9.59 4.98 17.71
C ASP A 158 -9.50 6.38 17.10
N ILE A 159 -8.28 6.76 16.71
CA ILE A 159 -8.01 8.05 16.07
C ILE A 159 -7.93 7.80 14.57
N GLU A 160 -8.79 8.49 13.82
CA GLU A 160 -8.65 8.60 12.37
C GLU A 160 -7.50 9.56 12.05
N GLU A 161 -6.35 9.02 11.64
CA GLU A 161 -5.20 9.82 11.25
C GLU A 161 -5.20 10.01 9.72
N LYS A 162 -5.54 11.24 9.27
CA LYS A 162 -5.49 11.67 7.86
C LYS A 162 -4.07 12.02 7.39
N SER A 163 -3.08 11.23 7.80
CA SER A 163 -1.67 11.49 7.47
C SER A 163 -1.29 10.78 6.16
N THR A 164 -1.24 11.54 5.06
CA THR A 164 -0.73 11.06 3.76
C THR A 164 0.69 10.47 3.86
N GLU A 165 1.45 10.92 4.87
CA GLU A 165 2.82 10.48 5.12
C GLU A 165 2.85 9.09 5.77
N ASN A 166 2.03 8.83 6.79
CA ASN A 166 1.97 7.53 7.46
C ASN A 166 1.31 6.47 6.55
N CYS A 167 0.28 6.85 5.79
CA CYS A 167 -0.40 5.98 4.81
C CYS A 167 0.55 5.44 3.73
N SER A 168 1.60 6.20 3.37
CA SER A 168 2.58 5.77 2.36
C SER A 168 3.45 4.58 2.77
N TRP A 169 3.48 4.22 4.05
CA TRP A 169 4.13 3.00 4.55
C TRP A 169 3.28 1.74 4.35
N LEU A 170 1.96 1.90 4.23
CA LEU A 170 1.01 0.78 4.18
C LEU A 170 0.43 0.56 2.78
N THR A 171 0.46 1.59 1.92
CA THR A 171 -0.11 1.54 0.57
C THR A 171 0.95 1.76 -0.48
N SER A 172 1.11 0.80 -1.39
CA SER A 172 1.90 1.04 -2.58
C SER A 172 0.97 1.73 -3.57
N LYS A 173 1.36 2.90 -4.09
CA LYS A 173 0.71 3.48 -5.28
C LYS A 173 0.69 2.53 -6.49
N ARG A 174 1.41 1.39 -6.42
CA ARG A 174 1.43 0.33 -7.44
C ARG A 174 0.36 -0.75 -7.22
N ASP A 175 -0.12 -0.98 -6.00
CA ASP A 175 -1.15 -2.01 -5.76
C ASP A 175 -2.51 -1.54 -6.30
N ILE A 176 -2.78 -0.23 -6.24
CA ILE A 176 -3.89 0.44 -6.94
C ILE A 176 -3.67 0.45 -8.47
N LYS A 177 -2.49 0.14 -9.01
CA LYS A 177 -2.33 0.04 -10.47
C LYS A 177 -2.64 -1.36 -10.99
N ASP A 178 -2.36 -2.40 -10.21
CA ASP A 178 -2.43 -3.78 -10.71
C ASP A 178 -3.89 -4.22 -10.95
N GLU A 179 -4.82 -3.80 -10.08
CA GLU A 179 -6.24 -4.14 -10.20
C GLU A 179 -6.96 -3.39 -11.34
N PHE A 180 -6.53 -2.16 -11.63
CA PHE A 180 -7.04 -1.35 -12.74
C PHE A 180 -6.44 -1.76 -14.09
N THR A 181 -5.32 -2.51 -14.05
CA THR A 181 -4.73 -3.17 -15.22
C THR A 181 -5.22 -4.59 -15.46
N LYS A 182 -6.06 -5.15 -14.56
CA LYS A 182 -6.69 -6.46 -14.75
C LYS A 182 -7.46 -6.47 -16.08
N ILE A 183 -7.12 -7.44 -16.93
CA ILE A 183 -7.81 -7.69 -18.19
C ILE A 183 -9.15 -8.34 -17.86
N LEU A 184 -10.22 -7.75 -18.40
CA LEU A 184 -11.58 -8.25 -18.29
C LEU A 184 -11.90 -9.15 -19.48
N HIS A 185 -12.62 -10.23 -19.18
CA HIS A 185 -13.09 -11.21 -20.15
C HIS A 185 -14.62 -11.27 -20.17
N ILE A 186 -15.17 -11.94 -21.19
CA ILE A 186 -16.62 -12.14 -21.30
C ILE A 186 -17.24 -12.82 -20.07
N GLY A 187 -16.45 -13.60 -19.31
CA GLY A 187 -16.87 -14.20 -18.04
C GLY A 187 -17.23 -13.18 -16.95
N ASP A 188 -16.62 -12.00 -16.98
CA ASP A 188 -16.82 -10.92 -16.00
C ASP A 188 -18.07 -10.07 -16.32
N LEU A 189 -18.72 -10.32 -17.47
CA LEU A 189 -19.89 -9.56 -17.92
C LEU A 189 -21.01 -9.50 -16.88
N LYS A 190 -21.29 -10.63 -16.20
CA LYS A 190 -22.36 -10.70 -15.19
C LYS A 190 -22.04 -9.82 -13.98
N GLU A 191 -20.79 -9.83 -13.54
CA GLU A 191 -20.32 -9.04 -12.41
C GLU A 191 -20.40 -7.55 -12.73
N ILE A 192 -19.87 -7.13 -13.88
CA ILE A 192 -19.89 -5.73 -14.32
C ILE A 192 -21.32 -5.20 -14.43
N ILE A 193 -22.25 -5.97 -15.00
CA ILE A 193 -23.66 -5.56 -15.09
C ILE A 193 -24.30 -5.41 -13.71
N THR A 194 -23.99 -6.31 -12.79
CA THR A 194 -24.52 -6.26 -11.42
C THR A 194 -24.02 -5.00 -10.72
N ILE A 195 -22.73 -4.69 -10.86
CA ILE A 195 -22.13 -3.48 -10.30
C ILE A 195 -22.79 -2.23 -10.87
N LEU A 196 -22.95 -2.13 -12.19
CA LEU A 196 -23.59 -0.98 -12.82
C LEU A 196 -25.06 -0.81 -12.38
N GLN A 197 -25.77 -1.91 -12.17
CA GLN A 197 -27.14 -1.89 -11.63
C GLN A 197 -27.19 -1.40 -10.18
N GLU A 198 -26.34 -1.93 -9.32
CA GLU A 198 -26.27 -1.55 -7.90
C GLU A 198 -25.90 -0.07 -7.72
N LYS A 199 -25.16 0.50 -8.66
CA LYS A 199 -24.72 1.90 -8.64
C LYS A 199 -25.62 2.83 -9.45
N GLU A 200 -26.82 2.38 -9.81
CA GLU A 200 -27.84 3.19 -10.49
C GLU A 200 -27.33 3.81 -11.81
N PHE A 201 -26.49 3.08 -12.55
CA PHE A 201 -25.99 3.56 -13.84
C PHE A 201 -27.16 3.89 -14.80
N PRO A 202 -27.15 5.06 -15.45
CA PRO A 202 -28.22 5.46 -16.36
C PRO A 202 -28.14 4.69 -17.68
N PHE A 203 -28.96 3.64 -17.83
CA PHE A 203 -28.93 2.76 -19.00
C PHE A 203 -29.21 3.48 -20.32
N ASP A 204 -29.93 4.60 -20.31
CA ASP A 204 -30.17 5.43 -21.50
C ASP A 204 -28.88 6.03 -22.09
N LYS A 205 -27.82 6.19 -21.29
CA LYS A 205 -26.51 6.68 -21.74
C LYS A 205 -25.61 5.59 -22.35
N TRP A 206 -26.12 4.37 -22.55
CA TRP A 206 -25.34 3.24 -23.05
C TRP A 206 -24.63 3.51 -24.39
N PHE A 207 -25.21 4.36 -25.25
CA PHE A 207 -24.66 4.64 -26.57
C PHE A 207 -23.38 5.49 -26.49
N ASP A 208 -23.43 6.60 -25.73
CA ASP A 208 -22.26 7.47 -25.50
C ASP A 208 -21.20 6.75 -24.67
N PHE A 209 -21.66 5.92 -23.72
CA PHE A 209 -20.80 5.04 -22.95
C PHE A 209 -20.05 4.03 -23.84
N GLY A 210 -20.76 3.37 -24.76
CA GLY A 210 -20.17 2.41 -25.70
C GLY A 210 -19.11 3.04 -26.61
N LEU A 211 -19.34 4.27 -27.06
CA LEU A 211 -18.34 5.01 -27.84
C LEU A 211 -17.05 5.26 -27.05
N ARG A 212 -17.16 5.53 -25.74
CA ARG A 212 -16.01 5.74 -24.86
C ARG A 212 -15.27 4.45 -24.49
N LEU A 213 -15.93 3.30 -24.61
CA LEU A 213 -15.32 1.97 -24.53
C LEU A 213 -14.69 1.52 -25.87
N ASP A 214 -14.53 2.43 -26.84
CA ASP A 214 -14.05 2.14 -28.19
C ASP A 214 -14.88 1.09 -28.96
N VAL A 215 -16.15 0.91 -28.60
CA VAL A 215 -17.09 0.13 -29.43
C VAL A 215 -17.46 0.98 -30.65
N THR A 216 -17.25 0.43 -31.85
CA THR A 216 -17.43 1.22 -33.07
C THR A 216 -18.88 1.66 -33.24
N TYR A 217 -19.08 2.88 -33.77
CA TYR A 217 -20.41 3.43 -34.03
C TYR A 217 -21.31 2.47 -34.82
N ASN A 218 -20.76 1.78 -35.83
CA ASN A 218 -21.51 0.81 -36.63
C ASN A 218 -22.02 -0.37 -35.78
N GLN A 219 -21.21 -0.87 -34.84
CA GLN A 219 -21.63 -1.94 -33.93
C GLN A 219 -22.74 -1.46 -32.98
N LEU A 220 -22.64 -0.22 -32.48
CA LEU A 220 -23.68 0.36 -31.62
C LEU A 220 -24.99 0.60 -32.37
N GLN A 221 -24.94 1.01 -33.64
CA GLN A 221 -26.13 1.14 -34.49
C GLN A 221 -26.82 -0.21 -34.71
N VAL A 222 -26.06 -1.28 -34.93
CA VAL A 222 -26.62 -2.64 -35.05
C VAL A 222 -27.33 -3.03 -33.75
N ILE A 223 -26.67 -2.85 -32.58
CA ILE A 223 -27.28 -3.14 -31.27
C ILE A 223 -28.58 -2.35 -31.08
N LYS A 224 -28.58 -1.06 -31.42
CA LYS A 224 -29.74 -0.17 -31.29
C LYS A 224 -30.92 -0.58 -32.18
N ASN A 225 -30.64 -1.17 -33.34
CA ASN A 225 -31.68 -1.61 -34.27
C ASN A 225 -32.25 -2.98 -33.88
N ASP A 226 -31.42 -3.85 -33.31
CA ASP A 226 -31.80 -5.19 -32.88
C ASP A 226 -32.58 -5.17 -31.55
N MET A 227 -32.37 -4.17 -30.71
CA MET A 227 -32.95 -4.06 -29.37
C MET A 227 -33.56 -2.69 -29.12
N ARG A 228 -34.79 -2.67 -28.58
CA ARG A 228 -35.52 -1.41 -28.29
C ARG A 228 -35.24 -0.85 -26.90
N GLU A 229 -34.82 -1.68 -25.97
CA GLU A 229 -34.66 -1.32 -24.56
C GLU A 229 -33.19 -1.07 -24.22
N SER A 230 -32.95 -0.03 -23.42
CA SER A 230 -31.59 0.41 -23.07
C SER A 230 -30.78 -0.61 -22.27
N HIS A 231 -31.42 -1.43 -21.44
CA HIS A 231 -30.74 -2.44 -20.61
C HIS A 231 -30.15 -3.61 -21.43
N PRO A 232 -30.92 -4.27 -22.32
CA PRO A 232 -30.35 -5.21 -23.30
C PRO A 232 -29.25 -4.60 -24.18
N CYS A 233 -29.41 -3.35 -24.62
CA CYS A 233 -28.40 -2.66 -25.42
C CYS A 233 -27.07 -2.48 -24.67
N LEU A 234 -27.11 -2.09 -23.40
CA LEU A 234 -25.92 -1.96 -22.56
C LEU A 234 -25.21 -3.32 -22.41
N ARG A 235 -25.98 -4.38 -22.19
CA ARG A 235 -25.43 -5.74 -22.03
C ARG A 235 -24.70 -6.21 -23.27
N GLU A 236 -25.27 -6.01 -24.46
CA GLU A 236 -24.61 -6.36 -25.73
C GLU A 236 -23.40 -5.47 -26.01
N CYS A 237 -23.49 -4.18 -25.69
CA CYS A 237 -22.37 -3.25 -25.81
C CYS A 237 -21.16 -3.72 -24.98
N LEU A 238 -21.39 -4.04 -23.71
CA LEU A 238 -20.35 -4.57 -22.81
C LEU A 238 -19.81 -5.92 -23.31
N ALA A 239 -20.68 -6.82 -23.79
CA ALA A 239 -20.24 -8.10 -24.34
C ALA A 239 -19.29 -7.91 -25.53
N LYS A 240 -19.61 -6.99 -26.46
CA LYS A 240 -18.73 -6.67 -27.59
C LYS A 240 -17.40 -6.09 -27.15
N TRP A 241 -17.42 -5.18 -26.16
CA TRP A 241 -16.20 -4.60 -25.60
C TRP A 241 -15.30 -5.66 -24.93
N LEU A 242 -15.86 -6.55 -24.12
CA LEU A 242 -15.10 -7.59 -23.40
C LEU A 242 -14.45 -8.63 -24.32
N ILE A 243 -15.01 -8.90 -25.49
CA ILE A 243 -14.46 -9.85 -26.47
C ILE A 243 -13.21 -9.30 -27.17
N THR A 244 -12.95 -7.99 -27.11
CA THR A 244 -11.78 -7.36 -27.74
C THR A 244 -10.44 -7.81 -27.14
N GLY A 245 -10.46 -8.41 -25.94
CA GLY A 245 -9.26 -8.85 -25.22
C GLY A 245 -8.37 -7.73 -24.71
N LYS A 246 -8.82 -6.47 -24.81
CA LYS A 246 -8.12 -5.28 -24.32
C LYS A 246 -8.85 -4.58 -23.17
N ALA A 247 -10.07 -5.02 -22.88
CA ALA A 247 -10.94 -4.45 -21.86
C ALA A 247 -10.26 -4.46 -20.48
N ARG A 248 -10.21 -3.30 -19.83
CA ARG A 248 -9.65 -3.14 -18.47
C ARG A 248 -10.59 -2.34 -17.58
N TYR A 249 -10.53 -2.56 -16.27
CA TYR A 249 -11.30 -1.76 -15.30
C TYR A 249 -11.01 -0.27 -15.42
N LYS A 250 -9.76 0.11 -15.69
CA LYS A 250 -9.41 1.53 -15.95
C LYS A 250 -10.24 2.15 -17.08
N GLU A 251 -10.38 1.45 -18.19
CA GLU A 251 -11.11 1.95 -19.37
C GLU A 251 -12.61 2.04 -19.08
N LEU A 252 -13.14 1.10 -18.29
CA LEU A 252 -14.52 1.15 -17.79
C LEU A 252 -14.76 2.43 -16.98
N ILE A 253 -13.89 2.70 -16.00
CA ILE A 253 -14.00 3.86 -15.10
C ILE A 253 -13.85 5.17 -15.88
N GLU A 254 -12.87 5.26 -16.77
CA GLU A 254 -12.68 6.44 -17.63
C GLU A 254 -13.89 6.68 -18.56
N ALA A 255 -14.50 5.62 -19.10
CA ALA A 255 -15.70 5.72 -19.91
C ALA A 255 -16.91 6.22 -19.10
N VAL A 256 -17.11 5.71 -17.88
CA VAL A 256 -18.16 6.18 -16.96
C VAL A 256 -17.94 7.64 -16.55
N LYS A 257 -16.71 8.04 -16.18
CA LYS A 257 -16.36 9.46 -15.91
C LYS A 257 -16.64 10.33 -17.14
N GLY A 258 -16.34 9.82 -18.33
CA GLY A 258 -16.54 10.55 -19.58
C GLY A 258 -18.01 10.85 -19.91
N ILE A 259 -18.97 10.04 -19.47
CA ILE A 259 -20.41 10.34 -19.64
C ILE A 259 -21.00 11.22 -18.52
N GLY A 260 -20.14 11.70 -17.61
CA GLY A 260 -20.50 12.58 -16.50
C GLY A 260 -20.94 11.85 -15.22
N GLU A 261 -20.84 10.51 -15.17
CA GLU A 261 -21.29 9.70 -14.04
C GLU A 261 -20.16 9.45 -13.03
N CYS A 262 -19.53 10.51 -12.52
CA CYS A 262 -18.38 10.39 -11.61
C CYS A 262 -18.69 9.56 -10.36
N ALA A 263 -19.89 9.71 -9.78
CA ALA A 263 -20.29 8.94 -8.59
C ALA A 263 -20.33 7.42 -8.85
N VAL A 264 -20.77 7.01 -10.04
CA VAL A 264 -20.77 5.59 -10.45
C VAL A 264 -19.34 5.11 -10.69
N ALA A 265 -18.51 5.94 -11.30
CA ALA A 265 -17.12 5.60 -11.56
C ALA A 265 -16.31 5.44 -10.28
N ASP A 266 -16.49 6.34 -9.31
CA ASP A 266 -15.86 6.27 -7.99
C ASP A 266 -16.34 5.01 -7.25
N ALA A 267 -17.63 4.67 -7.36
CA ALA A 267 -18.16 3.44 -6.76
C ALA A 267 -17.64 2.14 -7.39
N ILE A 268 -17.35 2.13 -8.70
CA ILE A 268 -16.69 1.01 -9.39
C ILE A 268 -15.22 0.92 -8.96
N GLU A 269 -14.54 2.06 -8.89
CA GLU A 269 -13.15 2.22 -8.43
C GLU A 269 -12.97 1.66 -7.00
N HIS A 270 -13.97 1.78 -6.12
CA HIS A 270 -13.97 1.17 -4.78
C HIS A 270 -14.27 -0.34 -4.74
N LEU A 271 -14.89 -0.92 -5.76
CA LEU A 271 -15.26 -2.34 -5.82
C LEU A 271 -14.19 -3.19 -6.49
N SER A 272 -13.50 -2.63 -7.48
CA SER A 272 -12.30 -3.23 -8.09
C SER A 272 -11.05 -3.01 -7.24
N THR A 273 -11.19 -2.98 -5.91
CA THR A 273 -10.09 -2.90 -4.92
C THR A 273 -10.29 -3.85 -3.74
N LYS A 274 -11.16 -4.86 -3.91
CA LYS A 274 -11.74 -5.69 -2.84
C LYS A 274 -11.50 -7.17 -3.12
#